data_AF-A0A849PN92-F1
#
_entry.id   AF-A0A849PN92-F1
#
_cell.length_a   1.000
_cell.length_b   1.000
_cell.length_c   1.000
_cell.angle_alpha   90.00
_cell.angle_beta   90.00
_cell.angle_gamma   90.00
#
_symmetry.space_group_name_H-M   'P 1'
#
loop_
_entity.id
_entity.type
_entity.pdbx_description
1 polymer ?
#
loop_
_entity_poly.entity_id
_entity_poly.type
_entity_poly.pdbx_seq_one_letter_code
_entity_poly.pdbx_strand_id
1 'polypeptide(L)' 'MDTEVLLELSDAVDVCEKEFSEFSRSISEMSEEDHPDDEAYIKEFYERVHGFMDKTTDLIAAYQEYIAALENVCTEQEE' A
#
# COMPACT_ATOMS: atom_id res chain seq x y z
N MET A 1 -15.50 -5.57 20.08
CA MET A 1 -14.10 -5.25 19.68
C MET A 1 -13.69 -3.89 20.24
N ASP A 2 -12.44 -3.72 20.68
CA ASP A 2 -11.95 -2.47 21.29
C ASP A 2 -11.70 -1.39 20.22
N THR A 3 -12.10 -0.16 20.50
CA THR A 3 -11.77 1.03 19.69
C THR A 3 -10.27 1.22 19.48
N GLU A 4 -9.43 0.73 20.41
CA GLU A 4 -7.97 0.75 20.28
C GLU A 4 -7.51 -0.08 19.07
N VAL A 5 -8.11 -1.24 18.82
CA VAL A 5 -7.80 -2.10 17.66
C VAL A 5 -8.19 -1.44 16.34
N LEU A 6 -9.31 -0.71 16.30
CA LEU A 6 -9.69 0.06 15.11
C LEU A 6 -8.69 1.16 14.78
N LEU A 7 -8.15 1.84 15.80
CA LEU A 7 -7.14 2.87 15.61
C LEU A 7 -5.84 2.27 15.07
N GLU A 8 -5.38 1.14 15.63
CA GLU A 8 -4.18 0.45 15.15
C GLU A 8 -4.33 0.00 13.68
N LEU A 9 -5.50 -0.51 13.29
CA LEU A 9 -5.77 -0.90 11.91
C LEU A 9 -5.86 0.30 10.98
N SER A 10 -6.44 1.42 11.43
CA SER A 10 -6.45 2.68 10.67
C SER A 10 -5.03 3.19 10.44
N ASP A 11 -4.18 3.18 11.48
CA ASP A 11 -2.78 3.59 11.37
C ASP A 11 -2.00 2.68 10.40
N ALA A 12 -2.28 1.37 10.40
CA ALA A 12 -1.69 0.44 9.46
C ALA A 12 -2.08 0.74 8.00
N VAL A 13 -3.35 1.07 7.76
CA VAL A 13 -3.84 1.51 6.43
C VAL A 13 -3.10 2.78 5.99
N ASP A 14 -2.99 3.79 6.86
CA ASP A 14 -2.30 5.05 6.56
C ASP A 14 -0.82 4.82 6.18
N VAL A 15 -0.14 3.90 6.87
CA VAL A 15 1.24 3.51 6.54
C VAL A 15 1.28 2.86 5.14
N CYS A 16 0.40 1.90 4.86
CA CYS A 16 0.35 1.25 3.55
C CYS A 16 0.02 2.23 2.41
N GLU A 17 -0.89 3.18 2.63
CA GLU A 17 -1.23 4.22 1.64
C GLU A 17 -0.02 5.10 1.32
N LYS A 18 0.73 5.48 2.35
CA LYS A 18 1.95 6.27 2.19
C LYS A 18 3.00 5.50 1.39
N GLU A 19 3.26 4.24 1.74
CA GLU A 19 4.23 3.41 1.03
C GLU A 19 3.82 3.17 -0.43
N PHE A 20 2.54 2.90 -0.69
CA PHE A 20 1.98 2.79 -2.04
C PHE A 20 2.20 4.09 -2.84
N SER A 21 1.93 5.23 -2.24
CA SER A 21 2.10 6.55 -2.87
C SER A 21 3.56 6.88 -3.16
N GLU A 22 4.48 6.54 -2.25
CA GLU A 22 5.92 6.72 -2.43
C GLU A 22 6.45 5.84 -3.57
N PHE A 23 6.01 4.58 -3.66
CA PHE A 23 6.37 3.71 -4.78
C PHE A 23 5.81 4.18 -6.11
N SER A 24 4.54 4.59 -6.15
CA SER A 24 3.92 5.16 -7.36
C SER A 24 4.67 6.39 -7.86
N ARG A 25 5.08 7.26 -6.94
CA ARG A 25 5.91 8.42 -7.25
C ARG A 25 7.29 8.01 -7.78
N SER A 26 7.94 7.05 -7.13
CA SER A 26 9.28 6.58 -7.55
C SER A 26 9.31 6.04 -8.98
N ILE A 27 8.21 5.43 -9.45
CA ILE A 27 8.06 4.98 -10.84
C ILE A 27 7.82 6.19 -11.76
N SER A 28 6.95 7.12 -11.35
CA SER A 28 6.58 8.29 -12.17
C SER A 28 7.73 9.28 -12.35
N GLU A 29 8.65 9.35 -11.39
CA GLU A 29 9.82 10.22 -11.40
C GLU A 29 11.04 9.58 -12.08
N MET A 30 10.91 8.34 -12.59
CA MET A 30 11.98 7.71 -13.36
C MET A 30 12.27 8.48 -14.65
N SER A 31 13.56 8.70 -14.91
CA SER A 31 14.05 9.26 -16.17
C SER A 31 15.04 8.31 -16.82
N GLU A 32 14.89 8.08 -18.12
CA GLU A 32 15.87 7.33 -18.93
C GLU A 32 17.26 7.99 -18.87
N GLU A 33 17.33 9.32 -18.71
CA GLU A 33 18.58 10.08 -18.67
C GLU A 33 19.45 9.80 -17.43
N ASP A 34 18.84 9.30 -16.34
CA ASP A 34 19.55 8.96 -15.11
C ASP A 34 20.27 7.60 -15.18
N HIS A 35 20.13 6.88 -16.30
CA HIS A 35 20.62 5.53 -16.48
C HIS A 35 21.71 5.46 -17.56
N PRO A 36 22.68 4.53 -17.42
CA PRO A 36 23.78 4.40 -18.38
C PRO A 36 23.34 3.90 -19.76
N ASP A 37 22.24 3.12 -19.82
CA ASP A 37 21.65 2.58 -21.03
C ASP A 37 20.19 2.16 -20.79
N ASP A 38 19.48 1.84 -21.88
CA ASP A 38 18.08 1.41 -21.87
C ASP A 38 17.88 0.12 -21.07
N GLU A 39 18.86 -0.79 -21.06
CA GLU A 39 18.74 -2.07 -20.35
C GLU A 39 18.72 -1.83 -18.83
N ALA A 40 19.58 -0.97 -18.33
CA ALA A 40 19.61 -0.55 -16.93
C ALA A 40 18.29 0.14 -16.52
N TYR A 41 17.79 1.06 -17.34
CA TYR A 41 16.51 1.73 -17.11
C TYR A 41 15.36 0.74 -17.03
N ILE A 42 15.22 -0.14 -18.04
CA ILE A 42 14.14 -1.11 -18.10
C ILE A 42 14.21 -2.09 -16.92
N LYS A 43 15.41 -2.53 -16.53
CA LYS A 43 15.59 -3.40 -15.37
C LYS A 43 15.09 -2.74 -14.09
N GLU A 44 15.51 -1.51 -13.82
CA GLU A 44 15.08 -0.75 -12.63
C GLU A 44 13.57 -0.47 -12.66
N PHE A 45 13.02 -0.15 -13.83
CA PHE A 45 11.58 0.03 -14.02
C PHE A 45 10.80 -1.23 -13.67
N TYR A 46 11.23 -2.40 -14.17
CA TYR A 46 10.60 -3.68 -13.83
C TYR A 46 10.67 -3.98 -12.34
N GLU A 47 11.82 -3.77 -11.69
CA GLU A 47 11.97 -3.97 -10.25
C GLU A 47 11.02 -3.06 -9.44
N ARG A 48 10.90 -1.79 -9.83
CA ARG A 48 9.96 -0.86 -9.18
C ARG A 48 8.49 -1.22 -9.41
N VAL A 49 8.12 -1.64 -10.62
CA VAL A 49 6.74 -2.08 -10.92
C VAL A 49 6.38 -3.31 -10.10
N HIS A 50 7.29 -4.26 -9.93
CA HIS A 50 7.07 -5.42 -9.05
C HIS A 50 6.88 -4.99 -7.59
N GLY A 51 7.74 -4.12 -7.07
CA GLY A 51 7.57 -3.57 -5.72
C GLY A 51 6.25 -2.80 -5.54
N PHE A 52 5.81 -2.06 -6.56
CA PHE A 52 4.51 -1.40 -6.54
C PHE A 52 3.33 -2.39 -6.49
N MET A 53 3.41 -3.52 -7.19
CA MET A 53 2.39 -4.57 -7.09
C MET A 53 2.35 -5.21 -5.70
N ASP A 54 3.50 -5.43 -5.07
CA ASP A 54 3.57 -5.93 -3.70
C ASP A 54 2.92 -4.93 -2.73
N LYS A 55 3.26 -3.64 -2.84
CA LYS A 55 2.62 -2.58 -2.03
C LYS A 55 1.13 -2.40 -2.28
N THR A 56 0.68 -2.64 -3.51
CA THR A 56 -0.76 -2.66 -3.81
C THR A 56 -1.45 -3.81 -3.07
N THR A 57 -0.81 -4.98 -3.01
CA THR A 57 -1.33 -6.16 -2.32
C THR A 57 -1.38 -5.92 -0.81
N ASP A 58 -0.32 -5.36 -0.23
CA ASP A 58 -0.26 -4.97 1.19
C ASP A 58 -1.40 -3.99 1.54
N LEU A 59 -1.61 -2.96 0.72
CA LEU A 59 -2.66 -1.97 0.93
C LEU A 59 -4.07 -2.58 0.85
N ILE A 60 -4.31 -3.48 -0.11
CA ILE A 60 -5.59 -4.19 -0.22
C ILE A 60 -5.84 -5.03 1.04
N ALA A 61 -4.83 -5.74 1.53
CA ALA A 61 -4.95 -6.56 2.73
C ALA A 61 -5.27 -5.69 3.96
N ALA A 62 -4.57 -4.57 4.15
CA ALA A 62 -4.81 -3.63 5.24
C ALA A 62 -6.25 -3.10 5.23
N TYR A 63 -6.77 -2.68 4.07
CA TYR A 63 -8.17 -2.25 3.97
C TYR A 63 -9.16 -3.37 4.24
N GLN A 64 -8.90 -4.59 3.78
CA GLN A 64 -9.78 -5.74 4.03
C GLN A 64 -9.88 -6.03 5.53
N GLU A 65 -8.76 -6.02 6.24
CA GLU A 65 -8.74 -6.20 7.70
C GLU A 65 -9.47 -5.07 8.42
N TYR A 66 -9.23 -3.82 8.02
CA TYR A 66 -9.91 -2.67 8.61
C TYR A 66 -11.43 -2.69 8.37
N ILE A 67 -11.88 -3.02 7.16
CA ILE A 67 -13.30 -3.14 6.84
C ILE A 67 -13.95 -4.26 7.65
N ALA A 68 -13.32 -5.44 7.74
CA ALA A 68 -13.85 -6.56 8.53
C ALA A 68 -13.97 -6.19 10.01
N ALA A 69 -13.01 -5.43 10.54
CA ALA A 69 -13.05 -4.91 11.90
C ALA A 69 -14.23 -3.94 12.11
N LEU A 70 -14.44 -2.99 11.18
CA LEU A 70 -15.57 -2.07 11.22
C LEU A 70 -16.92 -2.80 11.15
N GLU A 71 -17.05 -3.79 10.27
CA GLU A 71 -18.26 -4.61 10.13
C GLU A 71 -18.59 -5.37 11.43
N ASN A 72 -17.58 -5.93 12.11
CA ASN A 72 -17.78 -6.59 13.40
C ASN A 72 -18.29 -5.62 14.48
N VAL A 73 -17.72 -4.41 14.56
CA VAL A 73 -18.17 -3.40 15.53
C VAL A 73 -19.60 -2.96 15.28
N CYS A 74 -19.98 -2.76 14.01
CA CYS A 74 -21.36 -2.41 13.66
C CYS A 74 -22.33 -3.55 14.03
N THR A 75 -21.96 -4.80 13.78
CA THR A 75 -22.81 -5.96 14.07
C THR A 75 -22.99 -6.18 15.58
N GLU A 76 -21.92 -6.02 16.38
CA GLU A 76 -21.99 -6.12 17.85
C GLU A 76 -22.82 -5.00 18.51
N GLN A 77 -23.06 -3.87 17.84
CA GLN A 77 -23.88 -2.78 18.35
C GLN A 77 -25.39 -2.96 18.07
N GLU A 78 -25.75 -3.86 17.16
CA GLU A 78 -27.14 -4.16 16.81
C GLU A 78 -27.76 -5.30 17.65
N GLU A 79 -26.93 -6.05 18.40
CA GLU A 79 -27.32 -7.12 19.34
C GLU A 79 -27.45 -6.64 20.80
#